data_AF-A0A848RNL4-F1
#
_entry.id   AF-A0A848RNL4-F1
#
_cell.length_a   1.000
_cell.length_b   1.000
_cell.length_c   1.000
_cell.angle_alpha   90.00
_cell.angle_beta   90.00
_cell.angle_gamma   90.00
#
_symmetry.space_group_name_H-M   'P 1'
#
loop_
_entity.id
_entity.type
_entity.pdbx_description
1 polymer ?
#
loop_
_entity_poly.entity_id
_entity_poly.type
_entity_poly.pdbx_seq_one_letter_code
_entity_poly.pdbx_strand_id
1 'polypeptide(L)' 'MGESGTGGRRTGRRVQRPGAPEADPTPQGQHGADAAVRASEDTDRAWGDGAGRNDERLRQDVPPHWGKTH' A
#
# COMPACT_ATOMS: atom_id res chain seq x y z
N MET A 1 33.28 32.80 16.84
CA MET A 1 31.92 33.36 16.80
C MET A 1 30.98 32.22 16.40
N GLY A 2 29.97 31.97 17.24
CA GLY A 2 29.20 30.72 17.27
C GLY A 2 28.15 30.57 16.17
N GLU A 3 28.00 29.31 15.79
CA GLU A 3 26.87 28.54 15.27
C GLU A 3 25.52 29.28 15.02
N SER A 4 24.91 28.99 13.86
CA SER A 4 23.51 28.52 13.70
C SER A 4 22.85 29.04 12.42
N GLY A 5 23.10 28.39 11.29
CA GLY A 5 22.22 28.47 10.13
C GLY A 5 21.09 27.44 10.31
N THR A 6 19.97 27.84 10.89
CA THR A 6 18.79 26.99 11.05
C THR A 6 18.30 26.53 9.68
N GLY A 7 18.47 25.24 9.39
CA GLY A 7 17.91 24.59 8.21
C GLY A 7 16.38 24.61 8.28
N GLY A 8 15.78 25.66 7.73
CA GLY A 8 14.33 25.82 7.65
C GLY A 8 13.73 24.64 6.90
N ARG A 9 12.98 23.79 7.60
CA ARG A 9 12.21 22.69 7.01
C ARG A 9 11.27 23.27 5.96
N ARG A 10 11.55 22.99 4.69
CA ARG A 10 10.66 23.29 3.56
C ARG A 10 9.40 22.43 3.73
N THR A 11 8.39 22.95 4.43
CA THR A 11 7.07 22.31 4.50
C THR A 11 6.41 22.45 3.13
N GLY A 12 6.36 21.35 2.38
CA GLY A 12 5.58 21.27 1.16
C GLY A 12 4.10 21.52 1.47
N ARG A 13 3.46 22.40 0.70
CA ARG A 13 2.02 22.68 0.83
C ARG A 13 1.24 21.66 0.03
N ARG A 14 0.50 20.78 0.71
CA ARG A 14 -0.46 19.88 0.05
C ARG A 14 -1.79 20.61 -0.12
N VAL A 15 -2.38 20.49 -1.30
CA VAL A 15 -3.76 20.95 -1.55
C VAL A 15 -4.69 19.95 -0.87
N GLN A 16 -5.57 20.44 0.00
CA GLN A 16 -6.62 19.63 0.60
C GLN A 16 -7.90 19.76 -0.23
N ARG A 17 -8.57 18.63 -0.50
CA ARG A 17 -9.86 18.58 -1.16
C ARG A 17 -10.94 18.23 -0.12
N PRO A 18 -12.13 18.84 -0.16
CA PRO A 18 -13.25 18.38 0.66
C PRO A 18 -13.58 16.91 0.36
N GLY A 19 -14.10 16.20 1.36
CA GLY A 19 -14.65 14.86 1.19
C GLY A 19 -15.82 14.85 0.19
N ALA A 20 -16.17 13.67 -0.32
CA ALA A 20 -17.35 13.52 -1.16
C ALA A 20 -18.62 13.92 -0.38
N PRO A 21 -19.65 14.46 -1.04
CA PRO A 21 -20.95 14.67 -0.40
C PRO A 21 -21.50 13.34 0.12
N GLU A 22 -22.14 13.37 1.29
CA GLU A 22 -22.63 12.18 2.03
C GLU A 22 -21.53 11.22 2.54
N ALA A 23 -20.25 11.57 2.43
CA ALA A 23 -19.19 10.76 3.01
C ALA A 23 -19.30 10.72 4.54
N ASP A 24 -18.93 9.57 5.11
CA ASP A 24 -18.84 9.38 6.55
C ASP A 24 -17.91 10.44 7.18
N PRO A 25 -18.40 11.29 8.10
CA PRO A 25 -17.57 12.30 8.76
C PRO A 25 -16.50 11.69 9.68
N THR A 26 -16.60 10.40 9.97
CA THR A 26 -15.73 9.64 10.89
C THR A 26 -15.09 8.42 10.19
N PRO A 27 -14.15 8.62 9.25
CA PRO A 27 -13.50 7.50 8.58
C PRO A 27 -12.76 6.60 9.57
N GLN A 28 -12.91 5.28 9.42
CA GLN A 28 -12.38 4.28 10.35
C GLN A 28 -10.85 4.32 10.53
N GLY A 29 -10.10 4.82 9.54
CA GLY A 29 -8.63 4.80 9.51
C GLY A 29 -7.91 5.79 10.44
N GLN A 30 -8.63 6.56 11.27
CA GLN A 30 -8.02 7.52 12.20
C GLN A 30 -7.12 6.86 13.27
N HIS A 31 -7.30 5.57 13.53
CA HIS A 31 -6.56 4.79 14.52
C HIS A 31 -5.56 3.77 13.94
N GLY A 32 -5.30 3.81 12.62
CA GLY A 32 -4.41 2.88 11.92
C GLY A 32 -5.15 1.78 11.16
N ALA A 33 -4.47 1.14 10.19
CA ALA A 33 -5.07 0.15 9.29
C ALA A 33 -5.59 -1.11 10.03
N ASP A 34 -4.95 -1.49 11.13
CA ASP A 34 -5.33 -2.66 11.93
C ASP A 34 -6.60 -2.45 12.77
N ALA A 35 -7.02 -1.19 12.95
CA ALA A 35 -8.23 -0.83 13.68
C ALA A 35 -9.48 -0.77 12.77
N ALA A 36 -9.30 -0.84 11.44
CA ALA A 36 -10.40 -0.82 10.50
C ALA A 36 -11.11 -2.17 10.45
N VAL A 37 -12.43 -2.15 10.35
CA VAL A 37 -13.21 -3.40 10.21
C VAL A 37 -13.00 -3.93 8.81
N ARG A 38 -12.37 -5.10 8.69
CA ARG A 38 -12.16 -5.78 7.42
C ARG A 38 -13.50 -6.29 6.89
N ALA A 39 -13.72 -6.15 5.58
CA ALA A 39 -14.87 -6.77 4.93
C ALA A 39 -14.73 -8.30 4.99
N SER A 40 -15.86 -9.03 4.99
CA SER A 40 -15.85 -10.49 5.10
C SER A 40 -15.15 -11.20 3.93
N GLU A 41 -15.09 -10.56 2.78
CA GLU A 41 -14.40 -11.04 1.58
C GLU A 41 -12.89 -10.73 1.58
N ASP A 42 -12.44 -9.87 2.49
CA ASP A 42 -11.08 -9.37 2.54
C ASP A 42 -10.15 -10.38 3.25
N THR A 43 -9.84 -11.42 2.49
CA THR A 43 -9.01 -12.54 2.91
C THR A 43 -7.76 -12.60 2.05
N ASP A 44 -6.64 -13.06 2.60
CA ASP A 44 -5.38 -13.17 1.85
C ASP A 44 -5.54 -14.04 0.59
N ARG A 45 -6.43 -15.05 0.68
CA ARG A 45 -6.83 -15.87 -0.47
C ARG A 45 -7.50 -15.06 -1.58
N ALA A 46 -8.36 -14.09 -1.26
CA ALA A 46 -9.01 -13.23 -2.26
C ALA A 46 -7.99 -12.37 -3.01
N TRP A 47 -6.83 -12.11 -2.39
CA TRP A 47 -5.72 -11.36 -3.01
C TRP A 47 -4.68 -12.25 -3.70
N GLY A 48 -4.89 -13.58 -3.69
CA GLY A 48 -4.02 -14.53 -4.38
C GLY A 48 -2.83 -15.03 -3.56
N ASP A 49 -2.79 -14.82 -2.23
CA ASP A 49 -1.71 -15.34 -1.36
C ASP A 49 -1.81 -16.85 -1.06
N GLY A 50 -2.72 -17.56 -1.75
CA GLY A 50 -2.75 -19.00 -1.71
C GLY A 50 -1.82 -19.56 -2.77
N ALA A 51 -0.81 -20.34 -2.38
CA ALA A 51 0.02 -21.13 -3.31
C ALA A 51 -0.87 -22.10 -4.11
N GLY A 52 -1.40 -21.61 -5.23
CA GLY A 52 -2.37 -22.30 -6.04
C GLY A 52 -1.68 -23.19 -7.06
N ARG A 53 -2.46 -24.14 -7.61
CA ARG A 53 -2.04 -24.92 -8.79
C ARG A 53 -1.63 -24.03 -9.97
N ASN A 54 -2.17 -22.81 -10.04
CA ASN A 54 -1.79 -21.80 -11.03
C ASN A 54 -0.35 -21.31 -10.82
N ASP A 55 0.01 -20.91 -9.60
CA ASP A 55 1.37 -20.43 -9.30
C ASP A 55 2.42 -21.52 -9.49
N GLU A 56 2.06 -22.78 -9.20
CA GLU A 56 2.91 -23.92 -9.48
C GLU A 56 3.10 -24.10 -10.99
N ARG A 57 2.03 -24.01 -11.80
CA ARG A 57 2.12 -24.10 -13.26
C ARG A 57 2.94 -22.95 -13.85
N LEU A 58 2.74 -21.72 -13.39
CA LEU A 58 3.49 -20.54 -13.87
C LEU A 58 4.99 -20.65 -13.58
N ARG A 59 5.38 -21.26 -12.45
CA ARG A 59 6.78 -21.55 -12.12
C ARG A 59 7.42 -22.58 -13.05
N GLN A 60 6.63 -23.53 -13.58
CA GLN A 60 7.13 -24.52 -14.55
C GLN A 60 7.15 -23.96 -15.98
N ASP A 61 6.17 -23.11 -16.32
CA ASP A 61 6.00 -22.53 -17.66
C ASP A 61 6.87 -21.27 -17.89
N VAL A 62 7.89 -21.02 -17.06
CA VAL A 62 8.77 -19.84 -17.19
C VAL A 62 9.58 -19.94 -18.49
N PRO A 63 9.48 -18.95 -19.41
CA PRO A 63 10.25 -18.93 -20.64
C PRO A 63 11.77 -18.90 -20.38
N PRO A 64 12.59 -19.51 -21.26
CA PRO A 64 14.02 -19.68 -21.05
C PRO A 64 14.83 -18.36 -20.97
N HIS A 65 14.26 -17.24 -21.41
CA HIS A 65 14.87 -15.92 -21.37
C HIS A 65 14.62 -15.15 -20.06
N TRP A 66 13.82 -15.69 -19.12
CA TRP A 66 13.50 -15.05 -17.84
C TRP A 66 14.40 -15.50 -16.67
N GLY A 67 15.24 -16.53 -16.85
CA GLY A 67 16.01 -17.14 -15.76
C GLY A 67 17.52 -17.27 -16.00
N LYS A 68 18.08 -16.60 -17.01
CA LYS A 68 19.51 -16.68 -17.34
C LYS A 68 20.10 -15.29 -17.49
N THR A 69 20.44 -14.68 -16.37
CA THR A 69 21.51 -13.68 -16.31
C THR A 69 22.64 -14.34 -15.51
N HIS A 70 23.82 -14.39 -16.11
CA HIS A 70 25.03 -15.00 -15.55
C HIS A 70 25.49 -14.31 -14.27
#